data_AF-A0A961RML1-F1
#
_entry.id   AF-A0A961RML1-F1
#
_cell.length_a   1.000
_cell.length_b   1.000
_cell.length_c   1.000
_cell.angle_alpha   90.00
_cell.angle_beta   90.00
_cell.angle_gamma   90.00
#
_symmetry.space_group_name_H-M   'P 1'
#
loop_
_entity.id
_entity.type
_entity.pdbx_description
1 polymer ?
#
loop_
_entity_poly.entity_id
_entity_poly.type
_entity_poly.pdbx_seq_one_letter_code
_entity_poly.pdbx_strand_id
1 'polypeptide(L)'
;MDVVIVESPAKAKTINKYLGKNYKVLASFGHVRDLPPKDGSVRPDEDFAMSWQVDAASSKRLTEISKAVKEADSLFLATDPDREGEAISWHVLEVLKQKKAIKDKPVRRVVFNAITKNAVLDAMANPREIDAPLVEAYLARRALDYLVGFTLSPVLWRKLPGARSAGRVQSVALRLVCDREAEIERFVREAYWLVAGTFLTPRGDSFPARLMTFDGKKAQKLDITSAEQADDIRKVLDASTFRVASVEAKPAKRNPAPPFTTSTLQQAASSRLGFGATRTMQVAQRLYEGVDVGGETAGLITYMRTDGVQMAPEAISAARETIGKEFGDKYLPEKPRHYSTKAKNAQEAHEAIRPTDFSRTPASVRAHLDNDQYRLYEMIWKRAIASQMNAAELERTAVDIIASGAGKTAELRANGQVIRFDGFLAAYTESKDEDAQDEEDGRLPDIRSGEDVDRQSIDVSEHSTEPPPRYSEASLIKKMEELGIGRPSTYAATLQTLQDRDYVTIDKRKLIPGSKGRVVTAFLENFFSRYVEYDFTAGLEEKLDEISDGRLAWRDVLRDFWRDFTAA
;
A
#
# COMPACT_ATOMS: atom_id res chain seq x y z
N MET A 1 27.58 -22.90 23.51
CA MET A 1 26.51 -22.90 22.50
C MET A 1 25.70 -21.64 22.68
N ASP A 2 25.43 -20.89 21.60
CA ASP A 2 24.66 -19.65 21.66
C ASP A 2 23.16 -19.92 21.41
N VAL A 3 22.30 -19.09 21.99
CA VAL A 3 20.84 -19.17 21.77
C VAL A 3 20.39 -17.99 20.92
N VAL A 4 19.60 -18.28 19.89
CA VAL A 4 18.99 -17.28 19.00
C VAL A 4 17.47 -17.33 19.16
N ILE A 5 16.82 -16.20 19.41
CA ILE A 5 15.37 -16.10 19.52
C ILE A 5 14.80 -15.35 18.34
N VAL A 6 13.80 -15.93 17.67
CA VAL A 6 13.05 -15.32 16.57
C VAL A 6 11.54 -15.37 16.83
N GLU A 7 10.74 -14.67 16.04
CA GLU A 7 9.30 -14.59 16.26
C GLU A 7 8.52 -15.84 15.82
N SER A 8 8.97 -16.57 14.79
CA SER A 8 8.19 -17.68 14.21
C SER A 8 8.98 -19.00 14.06
N PRO A 9 8.29 -20.17 14.10
CA PRO A 9 8.94 -21.47 13.92
C PRO A 9 9.55 -21.67 12.53
N ALA A 10 8.93 -21.11 11.48
CA ALA A 10 9.45 -21.22 10.12
C ALA A 10 10.80 -20.51 10.01
N LYS A 11 10.88 -19.28 10.50
CA LYS A 11 12.12 -18.49 10.59
C LYS A 11 13.18 -19.21 11.43
N ALA A 12 12.79 -19.81 12.56
CA ALA A 12 13.71 -20.58 13.40
C ALA A 12 14.34 -21.75 12.64
N LYS A 13 13.53 -22.51 11.87
CA LYS A 13 14.00 -23.62 11.03
C LYS A 13 14.97 -23.14 9.95
N THR A 14 14.66 -22.04 9.27
CA THR A 14 15.50 -21.48 8.20
C THR A 14 16.85 -20.99 8.74
N ILE A 15 16.84 -20.17 9.79
CA ILE A 15 18.07 -19.61 10.38
C ILE A 15 18.94 -20.71 10.99
N ASN A 16 18.35 -21.72 11.64
CA ASN A 16 19.10 -22.83 12.21
C ASN A 16 19.89 -23.62 11.14
N LYS A 17 19.35 -23.74 9.93
CA LYS A 17 20.08 -24.35 8.79
C LYS A 17 21.32 -23.55 8.39
N TYR A 18 21.25 -22.21 8.46
CA TYR A 18 22.36 -21.34 8.07
C TYR A 18 23.45 -21.25 9.14
N LEU A 19 23.06 -21.17 10.41
CA LEU A 19 23.98 -21.00 11.54
C LEU A 19 24.66 -22.32 11.98
N GLY A 20 24.02 -23.46 11.74
CA GLY A 20 24.56 -24.77 12.07
C GLY A 20 24.57 -25.07 13.57
N LYS A 21 25.36 -26.07 13.96
CA LYS A 21 25.28 -26.74 15.28
C LYS A 21 25.74 -25.89 16.48
N ASN A 22 26.42 -24.77 16.24
CA ASN A 22 26.92 -23.90 17.32
C ASN A 22 25.81 -23.05 17.94
N TYR A 23 24.65 -22.97 17.28
CA TYR A 23 23.52 -22.17 17.68
C TYR A 23 22.30 -23.05 17.96
N LYS A 24 21.51 -22.65 18.94
CA LYS A 24 20.16 -23.18 19.20
C LYS A 24 19.15 -22.08 18.92
N VAL A 25 18.39 -22.24 17.83
CA VAL A 25 17.37 -21.27 17.42
C VAL A 25 16.00 -21.67 17.98
N LEU A 26 15.34 -20.75 18.69
CA LEU A 26 14.02 -20.94 19.29
C LEU A 26 13.05 -19.85 18.83
N ALA A 27 11.76 -20.17 18.80
CA ALA A 27 10.70 -19.23 18.44
C ALA A 27 9.95 -18.71 19.67
N SER A 28 9.68 -17.41 19.74
CA SER A 28 8.83 -16.78 20.77
C SER A 28 7.33 -16.92 20.46
N PHE A 29 6.98 -17.13 19.19
CA PHE A 29 5.61 -17.12 18.64
C PHE A 29 4.96 -15.74 18.75
N GLY A 30 5.70 -14.70 18.34
CA GLY A 30 5.30 -13.30 18.43
C GLY A 30 5.51 -12.72 19.83
N HIS A 31 4.61 -11.83 20.23
CA HIS A 31 4.60 -11.19 21.56
C HIS A 31 4.45 -12.21 22.68
N VAL A 32 5.26 -12.06 23.73
CA VAL A 32 5.28 -12.97 24.89
C VAL A 32 4.55 -12.42 26.11
N ARG A 33 4.21 -11.13 26.10
CA ARG A 33 3.42 -10.44 27.13
C ARG A 33 2.62 -9.32 26.49
N ASP A 34 1.53 -8.93 27.14
CA ASP A 34 0.68 -7.83 26.71
C ASP A 34 0.07 -7.11 27.93
N LEU A 35 -0.58 -5.97 27.70
CA LEU A 35 -1.37 -5.28 28.72
C LEU A 35 -2.56 -6.16 29.15
N PRO A 36 -2.82 -6.31 30.45
CA PRO A 36 -4.04 -6.93 30.93
C PRO A 36 -5.29 -6.21 30.38
N PRO A 37 -6.31 -6.92 29.90
CA PRO A 37 -7.53 -6.32 29.34
C PRO A 37 -8.49 -5.86 30.46
N LYS A 38 -7.99 -5.05 31.38
CA LYS A 38 -8.73 -4.48 32.51
C LYS A 38 -8.29 -3.03 32.72
N ASP A 39 -9.09 -2.29 33.48
CA ASP A 39 -8.77 -0.93 33.88
C ASP A 39 -7.49 -0.85 34.74
N GLY A 40 -6.76 0.26 34.62
CA GLY A 40 -5.50 0.53 35.33
C GLY A 40 -4.24 -0.18 34.81
N SER A 41 -4.28 -0.78 33.62
CA SER A 41 -3.09 -1.41 33.00
C SER A 41 -2.08 -0.39 32.47
N VAL A 42 -2.53 0.82 32.18
CA VAL A 42 -1.68 2.00 31.95
C VAL A 42 -2.09 3.04 32.99
N ARG A 43 -1.14 3.54 33.78
CA ARG A 43 -1.41 4.45 34.89
C ARG A 43 -0.82 5.85 34.65
N PRO A 44 -1.61 6.81 34.15
CA PRO A 44 -1.14 8.17 33.89
C PRO A 44 -0.53 8.86 35.12
N ASP A 45 -1.09 8.63 36.31
CA ASP A 45 -0.62 9.23 37.58
C ASP A 45 0.73 8.65 38.07
N GLU A 46 1.18 7.53 37.48
CA GLU A 46 2.47 6.89 37.76
C GLU A 46 3.41 6.99 36.54
N ASP A 47 3.43 8.13 35.87
CA ASP A 47 4.28 8.38 34.69
C ASP A 47 4.08 7.32 33.59
N PHE A 48 2.80 6.98 33.35
CA PHE A 48 2.35 5.98 32.39
C PHE A 48 2.91 4.57 32.62
N ALA A 49 3.17 4.21 33.87
CA ALA A 49 3.59 2.85 34.23
C ALA A 49 2.60 1.81 33.67
N MET A 50 3.15 0.78 33.02
CA MET A 50 2.39 -0.28 32.38
C MET A 50 2.47 -1.59 33.14
N SER A 51 1.33 -2.24 33.31
CA SER A 51 1.25 -3.62 33.79
C SER A 51 1.32 -4.58 32.62
N TRP A 52 2.09 -5.65 32.76
CA TRP A 52 2.26 -6.68 31.74
C TRP A 52 1.80 -8.04 32.27
N GLN A 53 1.09 -8.80 31.45
CA GLN A 53 0.73 -10.19 31.71
C GLN A 53 1.31 -11.11 30.64
N VAL A 54 1.69 -12.30 31.05
CA VAL A 54 2.13 -13.39 30.17
C VAL A 54 1.01 -14.42 30.11
N ASP A 55 0.50 -14.73 28.92
CA ASP A 55 -0.51 -15.76 28.76
C ASP A 55 0.06 -17.17 29.01
N ALA A 56 -0.81 -18.16 29.20
CA ALA A 56 -0.39 -19.52 29.53
C ALA A 56 0.48 -20.19 28.46
N ALA A 57 0.23 -19.93 27.18
CA ALA A 57 1.01 -20.49 26.08
C ALA A 57 2.40 -19.85 26.02
N SER A 58 2.47 -18.52 26.14
CA SER A 58 3.72 -17.76 26.21
C SER A 58 4.56 -18.14 27.44
N SER A 59 3.93 -18.42 28.58
CA SER A 59 4.63 -18.86 29.80
C SER A 59 5.38 -20.18 29.62
N LYS A 60 4.76 -21.16 28.94
CA LYS A 60 5.42 -22.43 28.60
C LYS A 60 6.65 -22.19 27.72
N ARG A 61 6.50 -21.41 26.65
CA ARG A 61 7.59 -21.06 25.73
C ARG A 61 8.74 -20.31 26.44
N LEU A 62 8.41 -19.31 27.25
CA LEU A 62 9.39 -18.54 28.02
C LEU A 62 10.15 -19.40 29.04
N THR A 63 9.54 -20.48 29.53
CA THR A 63 10.20 -21.45 30.41
C THR A 63 11.24 -22.26 29.63
N GLU A 64 10.91 -22.73 28.44
CA GLU A 64 11.85 -23.42 27.53
C GLU A 64 13.00 -22.51 27.11
N ILE A 65 12.69 -21.26 26.71
CA ILE A 65 13.68 -20.24 26.36
C ILE A 65 14.58 -19.95 27.56
N SER A 66 14.02 -19.74 28.76
CA SER A 66 14.79 -19.49 29.98
C SER A 66 15.75 -20.63 30.29
N LYS A 67 15.32 -21.89 30.10
CA LYS A 67 16.18 -23.05 30.31
C LYS A 67 17.36 -23.05 29.33
N ALA A 68 17.08 -22.86 28.04
CA ALA A 68 18.12 -22.81 27.01
C ALA A 68 19.11 -21.67 27.26
N VAL A 69 18.62 -20.47 27.58
CA VAL A 69 19.46 -19.29 27.84
C VAL A 69 20.33 -19.48 29.09
N LYS A 70 19.86 -20.18 30.14
CA LYS A 70 20.65 -20.49 31.33
C LYS A 70 21.89 -21.35 31.02
N GLU A 71 21.81 -22.21 30.02
CA GLU A 71 22.90 -23.09 29.56
C GLU A 71 23.74 -22.46 28.42
N ALA A 72 23.31 -21.32 27.87
CA ALA A 72 23.96 -20.66 26.73
C ALA A 72 25.11 -19.73 27.15
N ASP A 73 26.05 -19.52 26.23
CA ASP A 73 27.16 -18.56 26.39
C ASP A 73 26.67 -17.12 26.13
N SER A 74 25.88 -16.92 25.09
CA SER A 74 25.25 -15.64 24.77
C SER A 74 23.82 -15.78 24.22
N LEU A 75 23.08 -14.67 24.24
CA LEU A 75 21.72 -14.55 23.70
C LEU A 75 21.72 -13.61 22.49
N PHE A 76 21.24 -14.11 21.35
CA PHE A 76 20.92 -13.32 20.18
C PHE A 76 19.39 -13.16 20.05
N LEU A 77 18.96 -11.92 19.84
CA LEU A 77 17.58 -11.55 19.58
C LEU A 77 17.47 -11.18 18.10
N ALA A 78 16.80 -12.00 17.30
CA ALA A 78 16.77 -11.93 15.84
C ALA A 78 15.33 -11.80 15.30
N THR A 79 14.52 -10.98 15.98
CA THR A 79 13.17 -10.62 15.53
C THR A 79 13.21 -9.70 14.31
N ASP A 80 12.06 -9.49 13.69
CA ASP A 80 11.92 -8.61 12.53
C ASP A 80 12.51 -7.20 12.73
N PRO A 81 12.91 -6.52 11.64
CA PRO A 81 13.60 -5.23 11.72
C PRO A 81 12.66 -4.05 11.99
N ASP A 82 11.38 -4.27 12.33
CA ASP A 82 10.43 -3.21 12.64
C ASP A 82 10.31 -2.95 14.15
N ARG A 83 9.58 -1.88 14.49
CA ARG A 83 9.24 -1.53 15.86
C ARG A 83 8.59 -2.66 16.66
N GLU A 84 7.72 -3.45 16.04
CA GLU A 84 7.06 -4.59 16.70
C GLU A 84 8.10 -5.67 17.03
N GLY A 85 9.00 -5.99 16.11
CA GLY A 85 10.11 -6.89 16.32
C GLY A 85 11.03 -6.43 17.45
N GLU A 86 11.35 -5.14 17.50
CA GLU A 86 12.16 -4.56 18.60
C GLU A 86 11.46 -4.72 19.96
N ALA A 87 10.15 -4.47 20.02
CA ALA A 87 9.35 -4.64 21.22
C ALA A 87 9.26 -6.10 21.67
N ILE A 88 9.13 -7.07 20.75
CA ILE A 88 9.17 -8.50 21.08
C ILE A 88 10.51 -8.86 21.72
N SER A 89 11.61 -8.40 21.11
CA SER A 89 12.97 -8.61 21.63
C SER A 89 13.14 -8.05 23.03
N TRP A 90 12.67 -6.81 23.26
CA TRP A 90 12.65 -6.18 24.57
C TRP A 90 11.80 -6.94 25.58
N HIS A 91 10.58 -7.35 25.20
CA HIS A 91 9.69 -8.11 26.06
C HIS A 91 10.28 -9.45 26.49
N VAL A 92 10.90 -10.20 25.57
CA VAL A 92 11.60 -11.45 25.88
C VAL A 92 12.75 -11.17 26.86
N LEU A 93 13.59 -10.17 26.58
CA LEU A 93 14.72 -9.83 27.45
C LEU A 93 14.29 -9.49 28.87
N GLU A 94 13.25 -8.66 29.03
CA GLU A 94 12.74 -8.27 30.34
C GLU A 94 12.22 -9.46 31.15
N VAL A 95 11.50 -10.38 30.52
CA VAL A 95 11.04 -11.60 31.21
C VAL A 95 12.22 -12.50 31.60
N LEU A 96 13.26 -12.60 30.75
CA LEU A 96 14.47 -13.37 31.05
C LEU A 96 15.28 -12.74 32.20
N LYS A 97 15.35 -11.41 32.29
CA LYS A 97 15.94 -10.70 33.43
C LYS A 97 15.15 -10.96 34.71
N GLN A 98 13.83 -10.84 34.68
CA GLN A 98 12.96 -11.14 35.83
C GLN A 98 13.12 -12.58 36.33
N LYS A 99 13.27 -13.53 35.41
CA LYS A 99 13.56 -14.95 35.72
C LYS A 99 15.01 -15.23 36.10
N LYS A 100 15.88 -14.21 36.18
CA LYS A 100 17.33 -14.30 36.44
C LYS A 100 18.04 -15.29 35.51
N ALA A 101 17.60 -15.38 34.24
CA ALA A 101 18.14 -16.31 33.25
C ALA A 101 19.39 -15.76 32.52
N ILE A 102 19.46 -14.43 32.34
CA ILE A 102 20.57 -13.74 31.63
C ILE A 102 21.82 -13.62 32.51
N LYS A 103 21.69 -13.07 33.73
CA LYS A 103 22.82 -12.67 34.59
C LYS A 103 23.78 -11.74 33.81
N ASP A 104 25.06 -12.10 33.71
CA ASP A 104 26.11 -11.29 33.07
C ASP A 104 26.38 -11.70 31.61
N LYS A 105 25.49 -12.51 31.01
CA LYS A 105 25.68 -13.00 29.64
C LYS A 105 25.51 -11.89 28.61
N PRO A 106 26.31 -11.88 27.54
CA PRO A 106 26.12 -10.95 26.43
C PRO A 106 24.75 -11.13 25.78
N VAL A 107 24.05 -10.02 25.56
CA VAL A 107 22.80 -9.95 24.80
C VAL A 107 23.05 -9.13 23.54
N ARG A 108 22.69 -9.67 22.39
CA ARG A 108 22.97 -9.10 21.07
C ARG A 108 21.70 -9.04 20.25
N ARG A 109 21.40 -7.91 19.63
CA ARG A 109 20.27 -7.71 18.73
C ARG A 109 20.75 -7.78 17.28
N VAL A 110 20.10 -8.60 16.47
CA VAL A 110 20.47 -8.86 15.07
C VAL A 110 19.26 -8.58 14.19
N VAL A 111 19.43 -7.75 13.16
CA VAL A 111 18.39 -7.38 12.20
C VAL A 111 18.83 -7.75 10.79
N PHE A 112 17.90 -8.22 9.97
CA PHE A 112 18.12 -8.47 8.55
C PHE A 112 16.82 -8.20 7.79
N ASN A 113 16.94 -7.66 6.58
CA ASN A 113 15.81 -7.37 5.70
C ASN A 113 15.44 -8.56 4.79
N ALA A 114 16.27 -9.61 4.78
CA ALA A 114 16.07 -10.81 3.99
C ALA A 114 16.61 -12.04 4.74
N ILE A 115 15.90 -13.17 4.66
CA ILE A 115 16.32 -14.43 5.27
C ILE A 115 17.08 -15.25 4.20
N THR A 116 18.29 -14.79 3.89
CA THR A 116 19.27 -15.51 3.07
C THR A 116 20.46 -15.91 3.92
N LYS A 117 21.23 -16.92 3.49
CA LYS A 117 22.41 -17.37 4.23
C LYS A 117 23.39 -16.23 4.51
N ASN A 118 23.72 -15.43 3.49
CA ASN A 118 24.68 -14.34 3.64
C ASN A 118 24.14 -13.24 4.56
N ALA A 119 22.91 -12.78 4.34
CA ALA A 119 22.32 -11.72 5.17
C ALA A 119 22.25 -12.12 6.66
N VAL A 120 21.93 -13.39 6.94
CA VAL A 120 21.90 -13.90 8.32
C VAL A 120 23.30 -13.97 8.92
N LEU A 121 24.30 -14.47 8.19
CA LEU A 121 25.68 -14.56 8.69
C LEU A 121 26.30 -13.18 8.93
N ASP A 122 26.11 -12.25 8.00
CA ASP A 122 26.60 -10.87 8.11
C ASP A 122 25.96 -10.13 9.29
N ALA A 123 24.66 -10.31 9.49
CA ALA A 123 23.94 -9.70 10.60
C ALA A 123 24.39 -10.28 11.96
N MET A 124 24.67 -11.59 12.04
CA MET A 124 25.21 -12.22 13.25
C MET A 124 26.63 -11.76 13.58
N ALA A 125 27.43 -11.40 12.56
CA ALA A 125 28.76 -10.84 12.73
C ALA A 125 28.73 -9.38 13.22
N ASN A 126 27.66 -8.64 12.93
CA ASN A 126 27.51 -7.22 13.26
C ASN A 126 26.27 -6.95 14.15
N PRO A 127 26.21 -7.51 15.37
CA PRO A 127 25.10 -7.28 16.27
C PRO A 127 25.11 -5.83 16.80
N ARG A 128 23.92 -5.33 17.11
CA ARG A 128 23.71 -4.07 17.85
C ARG A 128 23.08 -4.32 19.21
N GLU A 129 22.90 -3.27 20.00
CA GLU A 129 22.03 -3.31 21.18
C GLU A 129 20.55 -3.15 20.78
N ILE A 130 19.65 -3.40 21.73
CA ILE A 130 18.23 -3.06 21.55
C ILE A 130 18.12 -1.55 21.39
N ASP A 131 17.37 -1.15 20.39
CA ASP A 131 17.08 0.25 20.08
C ASP A 131 15.97 0.75 21.03
N ALA A 132 16.36 1.55 22.02
CA ALA A 132 15.42 2.08 23.00
C ALA A 132 14.35 3.00 22.38
N PRO A 133 14.67 3.98 21.51
CA PRO A 133 13.68 4.77 20.77
C PRO A 133 12.59 3.94 20.07
N LEU A 134 12.95 2.85 19.37
CA LEU A 134 11.96 1.97 18.74
C LEU A 134 11.03 1.30 19.77
N VAL A 135 11.58 0.81 20.88
CA VAL A 135 10.77 0.24 21.97
C VAL A 135 9.85 1.30 22.59
N GLU A 136 10.34 2.51 22.80
CA GLU A 136 9.58 3.63 23.35
C GLU A 136 8.43 4.06 22.43
N ALA A 137 8.64 4.07 21.12
CA ALA A 137 7.58 4.33 20.15
C ALA A 137 6.53 3.21 20.11
N TYR A 138 6.90 1.97 20.42
CA TYR A 138 5.96 0.87 20.62
C TYR A 138 5.14 1.10 21.90
N LEU A 139 5.83 1.40 23.01
CA LEU A 139 5.19 1.65 24.29
C LEU A 139 4.20 2.82 24.20
N ALA A 140 4.61 3.96 23.62
CA ALA A 140 3.71 5.08 23.39
C ALA A 140 2.46 4.68 22.60
N ARG A 141 2.62 3.98 21.47
CA ARG A 141 1.46 3.51 20.69
C ARG A 141 0.55 2.63 21.54
N ARG A 142 1.13 1.65 22.27
CA ARG A 142 0.35 0.73 23.11
C ARG A 142 -0.39 1.48 24.23
N ALA A 143 0.24 2.48 24.84
CA ALA A 143 -0.39 3.34 25.85
C ALA A 143 -1.55 4.15 25.26
N LEU A 144 -1.31 4.84 24.14
CA LEU A 144 -2.32 5.66 23.46
C LEU A 144 -3.54 4.84 23.08
N ASP A 145 -3.33 3.68 22.45
CA ASP A 145 -4.42 2.82 22.03
C ASP A 145 -5.20 2.26 23.23
N TYR A 146 -4.51 1.93 24.33
CA TYR A 146 -5.15 1.51 25.57
C TYR A 146 -5.98 2.65 26.19
N LEU A 147 -5.40 3.84 26.35
CA LEU A 147 -6.05 4.99 26.98
C LEU A 147 -7.30 5.41 26.20
N VAL A 148 -7.19 5.55 24.87
CA VAL A 148 -8.35 5.85 24.02
C VAL A 148 -9.41 4.75 24.13
N GLY A 149 -8.98 3.49 23.99
CA GLY A 149 -9.89 2.36 23.99
C GLY A 149 -10.65 2.20 25.31
N PHE A 150 -9.95 2.17 26.44
CA PHE A 150 -10.57 1.97 27.75
C PHE A 150 -11.36 3.16 28.25
N THR A 151 -11.01 4.40 27.87
CA THR A 151 -11.80 5.57 28.24
C THR A 151 -13.05 5.75 27.37
N LEU A 152 -12.96 5.53 26.04
CA LEU A 152 -14.11 5.74 25.15
C LEU A 152 -15.09 4.56 25.11
N SER A 153 -14.62 3.31 25.25
CA SER A 153 -15.49 2.14 25.09
C SER A 153 -16.65 2.09 26.08
N PRO A 154 -16.48 2.39 27.39
CA PRO A 154 -17.60 2.45 28.33
C PRO A 154 -18.65 3.51 27.96
N VAL A 155 -18.21 4.66 27.42
CA VAL A 155 -19.12 5.70 26.94
C VAL A 155 -19.92 5.18 25.75
N LEU A 156 -19.26 4.54 24.79
CA LEU A 156 -19.91 3.94 23.62
C LEU A 156 -20.89 2.85 24.01
N TRP A 157 -20.53 1.91 24.88
CA TRP A 157 -21.41 0.82 25.31
C TRP A 157 -22.66 1.33 26.02
N ARG A 158 -22.52 2.37 26.85
CA ARG A 158 -23.63 2.99 27.58
C ARG A 158 -24.56 3.80 26.67
N LYS A 159 -24.01 4.50 25.68
CA LYS A 159 -24.78 5.40 24.80
C LYS A 159 -25.30 4.71 23.54
N LEU A 160 -24.60 3.69 23.07
CA LEU A 160 -24.87 2.94 21.84
C LEU A 160 -24.83 1.42 22.13
N PRO A 161 -25.93 0.84 22.66
CA PRO A 161 -25.98 -0.59 22.94
C PRO A 161 -25.64 -1.43 21.69
N GLY A 162 -24.64 -2.31 21.82
CA GLY A 162 -24.15 -3.16 20.72
C GLY A 162 -23.00 -2.57 19.89
N ALA A 163 -22.58 -1.33 20.16
CA ALA A 163 -21.30 -0.82 19.66
C ALA A 163 -20.13 -1.58 20.33
N ARG A 164 -19.07 -1.86 19.57
CA ARG A 164 -17.80 -2.40 20.12
C ARG A 164 -16.87 -1.24 20.51
N SER A 165 -15.61 -1.52 20.82
CA SER A 165 -14.66 -0.47 21.23
C SER A 165 -14.39 0.53 20.10
N ALA A 166 -14.00 1.75 20.46
CA ALA A 166 -13.37 2.69 19.53
C ALA A 166 -11.85 2.64 19.69
N GLY A 167 -11.14 3.06 18.65
CA GLY A 167 -9.69 3.15 18.66
C GLY A 167 -9.28 4.14 17.61
N ARG A 168 -8.19 4.84 17.88
CA ARG A 168 -7.78 6.02 17.13
C ARG A 168 -7.73 5.81 15.61
N VAL A 169 -6.96 4.82 15.15
CA VAL A 169 -6.80 4.54 13.70
C VAL A 169 -8.07 3.91 13.11
N GLN A 170 -8.70 2.97 13.82
CA GLN A 170 -9.90 2.29 13.31
C GLN A 170 -11.09 3.22 13.15
N SER A 171 -11.32 4.15 14.10
CA SER A 171 -12.46 5.06 14.04
C SER A 171 -12.34 6.01 12.85
N VAL A 172 -11.11 6.45 12.53
CA VAL A 172 -10.86 7.28 11.36
C VAL A 172 -11.01 6.50 10.05
N ALA A 173 -10.50 5.26 9.99
CA ALA A 173 -10.69 4.41 8.82
C ALA A 173 -12.18 4.09 8.57
N LEU A 174 -12.95 3.88 9.64
CA LEU A 174 -14.40 3.72 9.56
C LEU A 174 -15.09 4.99 9.06
N ARG A 175 -14.66 6.15 9.57
CA ARG A 175 -15.18 7.46 9.15
C ARG A 175 -15.00 7.68 7.65
N LEU A 176 -13.83 7.37 7.08
CA LEU A 176 -13.61 7.45 5.63
C LEU A 176 -14.67 6.65 4.85
N VAL A 177 -14.98 5.43 5.29
CA VAL A 177 -16.00 4.58 4.65
C VAL A 177 -17.41 5.17 4.82
N CYS A 178 -17.75 5.68 6.01
CA CYS A 178 -19.04 6.32 6.28
C CYS A 178 -19.23 7.63 5.50
N ASP A 179 -18.20 8.47 5.41
CA ASP A 179 -18.22 9.72 4.67
C ASP A 179 -18.44 9.47 3.18
N ARG A 180 -17.71 8.50 2.60
CA ARG A 180 -17.93 8.08 1.20
C ARG A 180 -19.35 7.59 0.95
N GLU A 181 -19.91 6.84 1.89
CA GLU A 181 -21.28 6.37 1.75
C GLU A 181 -22.30 7.53 1.82
N ALA A 182 -22.06 8.51 2.70
CA ALA A 182 -22.87 9.71 2.78
C ALA A 182 -22.73 10.60 1.53
N GLU A 183 -21.54 10.70 0.94
CA GLU A 183 -21.31 11.34 -0.37
C GLU A 183 -22.16 10.67 -1.45
N ILE A 184 -22.15 9.34 -1.52
CA ILE A 184 -22.93 8.56 -2.49
C ILE A 184 -24.44 8.78 -2.28
N GLU A 185 -24.92 8.77 -1.04
CA GLU A 185 -26.35 8.92 -0.72
C GLU A 185 -26.89 10.34 -0.99
N ARG A 186 -26.05 11.36 -0.83
CA ARG A 186 -26.42 12.77 -1.10
C ARG A 186 -26.18 13.16 -2.57
N PHE A 187 -25.53 12.32 -3.35
CA PHE A 187 -25.16 12.64 -4.72
C PHE A 187 -26.40 12.75 -5.62
N VAL A 188 -26.58 13.93 -6.21
CA VAL A 188 -27.61 14.17 -7.22
C VAL A 188 -26.98 13.97 -8.58
N ARG A 189 -27.53 13.01 -9.34
CA ARG A 189 -27.07 12.74 -10.70
C ARG A 189 -27.47 13.86 -11.65
N GLU A 190 -26.50 14.35 -12.40
CA GLU A 190 -26.71 15.31 -13.48
C GLU A 190 -26.56 14.59 -14.82
N ALA A 191 -27.50 14.83 -15.74
CA ALA A 191 -27.43 14.32 -17.10
C ALA A 191 -26.56 15.23 -17.96
N TYR A 192 -25.72 14.63 -18.79
CA TYR A 192 -24.90 15.35 -19.76
C TYR A 192 -24.79 14.55 -21.06
N TRP A 193 -24.51 15.23 -22.16
CA TRP A 193 -24.42 14.61 -23.47
C TRP A 193 -23.02 14.75 -24.03
N LEU A 194 -22.50 13.66 -24.59
CA LEU A 194 -21.26 13.67 -25.37
C LEU A 194 -21.62 13.56 -26.84
N VAL A 195 -21.02 14.44 -27.64
CA VAL A 195 -21.12 14.44 -29.10
C VAL A 195 -19.80 13.96 -29.67
N ALA A 196 -19.84 12.86 -30.42
CA ALA A 196 -18.71 12.30 -31.12
C ALA A 196 -19.06 12.05 -32.59
N GLY A 197 -18.08 12.05 -33.47
CA GLY A 197 -18.22 11.68 -34.86
C GLY A 197 -17.29 10.54 -35.23
N THR A 198 -17.74 9.70 -36.15
CA THR A 198 -16.89 8.73 -36.85
C THR A 198 -16.59 9.28 -38.24
N PHE A 199 -15.30 9.37 -38.57
CA PHE A 199 -14.82 9.98 -39.81
C PHE A 199 -14.05 8.97 -40.64
N LEU A 200 -14.08 9.13 -41.96
CA LEU A 200 -13.31 8.39 -42.93
C LEU A 200 -12.25 9.30 -43.55
N THR A 201 -11.02 8.82 -43.58
CA THR A 201 -9.97 9.46 -44.38
C THR A 201 -10.25 9.28 -45.87
N PRO A 202 -9.58 10.06 -46.76
CA PRO A 202 -9.63 9.83 -48.21
C PRO A 202 -9.20 8.41 -48.66
N ARG A 203 -8.57 7.65 -47.76
CA ARG A 203 -8.09 6.29 -47.97
C ARG A 203 -9.11 5.22 -47.54
N GLY A 204 -10.24 5.63 -46.94
CA GLY A 204 -11.29 4.75 -46.44
C GLY A 204 -11.08 4.25 -45.00
N ASP A 205 -10.04 4.72 -44.31
CA ASP A 205 -9.78 4.35 -42.91
C ASP A 205 -10.67 5.15 -41.95
N SER A 206 -11.30 4.45 -41.00
CA SER A 206 -12.21 5.04 -40.01
C SER A 206 -11.52 5.45 -38.72
N PHE A 207 -11.94 6.57 -38.12
CA PHE A 207 -11.45 7.03 -36.82
C PHE A 207 -12.50 7.88 -36.07
N PRO A 208 -12.56 7.80 -34.73
CA PRO A 208 -13.46 8.62 -33.92
C PRO A 208 -12.85 10.00 -33.61
N ALA A 209 -13.68 11.03 -33.46
CA ALA A 209 -13.30 12.31 -32.88
C ALA A 209 -14.43 12.87 -32.00
N ARG A 210 -14.08 13.54 -30.90
CA ARG A 210 -15.04 14.12 -29.95
C ARG A 210 -15.13 15.63 -30.12
N LEU A 211 -16.32 16.19 -29.92
CA LEU A 211 -16.51 17.64 -29.93
C LEU A 211 -15.70 18.31 -28.81
N MET A 212 -14.96 19.36 -29.17
CA MET A 212 -14.16 20.17 -28.25
C MET A 212 -14.68 21.60 -28.12
N THR A 213 -15.14 22.15 -29.25
CA THR A 213 -15.64 23.53 -29.34
C THR A 213 -16.85 23.56 -30.27
N PHE A 214 -17.88 24.33 -29.91
CA PHE A 214 -19.02 24.63 -30.76
C PHE A 214 -19.33 26.13 -30.72
N ASP A 215 -19.31 26.78 -31.88
CA ASP A 215 -19.61 28.20 -32.07
C ASP A 215 -18.77 29.12 -31.14
N GLY A 216 -17.47 28.85 -31.07
CA GLY A 216 -16.50 29.60 -30.24
C GLY A 216 -16.57 29.28 -28.74
N LYS A 217 -17.50 28.42 -28.29
CA LYS A 217 -17.60 27.96 -26.89
C LYS A 217 -17.00 26.58 -26.73
N LYS A 218 -16.18 26.38 -25.70
CA LYS A 218 -15.70 25.04 -25.35
C LYS A 218 -16.88 24.16 -24.96
N ALA A 219 -16.83 22.90 -25.36
CA ALA A 219 -17.77 21.85 -25.00
C ALA A 219 -17.08 20.87 -24.04
N GLN A 220 -17.03 21.22 -22.76
CA GLN A 220 -16.55 20.32 -21.71
C GLN A 220 -17.60 19.26 -21.38
N LYS A 221 -17.19 18.22 -20.66
CA LYS A 221 -17.99 17.04 -20.34
C LYS A 221 -19.40 17.37 -19.79
N LEU A 222 -19.55 18.44 -19.03
CA LEU A 222 -20.81 18.83 -18.38
C LEU A 222 -21.47 20.08 -19.01
N ASP A 223 -20.98 20.56 -20.15
CA ASP A 223 -21.49 21.79 -20.77
C ASP A 223 -22.75 21.56 -21.61
N ILE A 224 -22.96 20.33 -22.11
CA ILE A 224 -24.15 19.96 -22.87
C ILE A 224 -25.09 19.22 -21.92
N THR A 225 -26.12 19.90 -21.43
CA THR A 225 -26.98 19.45 -20.33
C THR A 225 -28.42 19.16 -20.76
N SER A 226 -28.72 19.16 -22.06
CA SER A 226 -30.02 18.72 -22.57
C SER A 226 -29.93 18.01 -23.91
N ALA A 227 -30.89 17.11 -24.15
CA ALA A 227 -31.04 16.42 -25.43
C ALA A 227 -31.28 17.40 -26.60
N GLU A 228 -32.00 18.50 -26.36
CA GLU A 228 -32.25 19.54 -27.37
C GLU A 228 -30.95 20.23 -27.81
N GLN A 229 -30.10 20.63 -26.86
CA GLN A 229 -28.79 21.22 -27.17
C GLN A 229 -27.90 20.24 -27.95
N ALA A 230 -27.87 18.97 -27.53
CA ALA A 230 -27.08 17.95 -28.20
C ALA A 230 -27.59 17.68 -29.62
N ASP A 231 -28.91 17.65 -29.82
CA ASP A 231 -29.53 17.45 -31.13
C ASP A 231 -29.31 18.65 -32.08
N ASP A 232 -29.32 19.87 -31.56
CA ASP A 232 -29.00 21.07 -32.34
C ASP A 232 -27.55 21.08 -32.81
N ILE A 233 -26.62 20.66 -31.95
CA ILE A 233 -25.22 20.46 -32.34
C ILE A 233 -25.13 19.38 -33.42
N ARG A 234 -25.79 18.24 -33.22
CA ARG A 234 -25.82 17.13 -34.18
C ARG A 234 -26.32 17.57 -35.55
N LYS A 235 -27.43 18.30 -35.64
CA LYS A 235 -27.98 18.82 -36.91
C LYS A 235 -26.98 19.71 -37.65
N VAL A 236 -26.24 20.55 -36.93
CA VAL A 236 -25.20 21.41 -37.53
C VAL A 236 -24.04 20.56 -38.05
N LEU A 237 -23.58 19.57 -37.28
CA LEU A 237 -22.52 18.66 -37.71
C LEU A 237 -22.94 17.78 -38.89
N ASP A 238 -24.19 17.30 -38.92
CA ASP A 238 -24.75 16.52 -40.03
C ASP A 238 -24.74 17.30 -41.35
N ALA A 239 -24.88 18.63 -41.28
CA ALA A 239 -24.87 19.56 -42.41
C ALA A 239 -23.49 20.23 -42.66
N SER A 240 -22.45 19.81 -41.94
CA SER A 240 -21.11 20.41 -42.03
C SER A 240 -20.19 19.64 -42.99
N THR A 241 -19.22 20.36 -43.56
CA THR A 241 -18.01 19.77 -44.15
C THR A 241 -16.91 19.71 -43.10
N PHE A 242 -16.06 18.69 -43.15
CA PHE A 242 -15.03 18.44 -42.16
C PHE A 242 -13.64 18.45 -42.79
N ARG A 243 -12.74 19.22 -42.21
CA ARG A 243 -11.37 19.35 -42.68
C ARG A 243 -10.39 19.25 -41.52
N VAL A 244 -9.34 18.47 -41.70
CA VAL A 244 -8.27 18.34 -40.70
C VAL A 244 -7.50 19.67 -40.65
N ALA A 245 -7.55 20.35 -39.50
CA ALA A 245 -6.81 21.58 -39.26
C ALA A 245 -5.35 21.28 -38.94
N SER A 246 -5.10 20.38 -37.98
CA SER A 246 -3.77 20.04 -37.51
C SER A 246 -3.66 18.58 -37.14
N VAL A 247 -2.45 18.05 -37.30
CA VAL A 247 -2.03 16.73 -36.81
C VAL A 247 -0.75 16.94 -36.01
N GLU A 248 -0.82 16.80 -34.70
CA GLU A 248 0.31 16.96 -33.80
C GLU A 248 0.74 15.61 -33.23
N ALA A 249 1.91 15.13 -33.64
CA ALA A 249 2.56 13.97 -33.04
C ALA A 249 3.62 14.45 -32.04
N LYS A 250 3.49 14.06 -30.76
CA LYS A 250 4.44 14.41 -29.70
C LYS A 250 5.01 13.14 -29.07
N PRO A 251 6.34 13.05 -28.91
CA PRO A 251 6.92 11.97 -28.12
C PRO A 251 6.51 12.12 -26.67
N ALA A 252 6.14 11.01 -26.03
CA ALA A 252 5.84 10.92 -24.63
C ALA A 252 6.62 9.76 -24.02
N LYS A 253 7.06 9.91 -22.77
CA LYS A 253 7.77 8.85 -22.04
C LYS A 253 6.97 8.48 -20.81
N ARG A 254 6.78 7.18 -20.61
CA ARG A 254 6.23 6.63 -19.37
C ARG A 254 7.36 5.98 -18.59
N ASN A 255 7.63 6.49 -17.39
CA ASN A 255 8.66 5.93 -16.52
C ASN A 255 8.11 4.74 -15.73
N PRO A 256 8.96 3.74 -15.41
CA PRO A 256 8.59 2.69 -14.48
C PRO A 256 8.39 3.24 -13.08
N ALA A 257 7.37 2.74 -12.41
CA ALA A 257 7.11 3.03 -11.00
C ALA A 257 8.08 2.26 -10.08
N PRO A 258 8.26 2.71 -8.82
CA PRO A 258 9.21 2.08 -7.88
C PRO A 258 8.87 0.61 -7.59
N PRO A 259 9.82 -0.16 -7.02
CA PRO A 259 9.52 -1.44 -6.39
C PRO A 259 8.44 -1.28 -5.30
N PHE A 260 7.85 -2.39 -4.88
CA PHE A 260 6.71 -2.34 -3.98
C PHE A 260 7.07 -1.84 -2.58
N THR A 261 6.24 -0.96 -2.04
CA THR A 261 6.01 -0.78 -0.61
C THR A 261 4.90 -1.73 -0.15
N THR A 262 4.62 -1.81 1.16
CA THR A 262 3.48 -2.61 1.66
C THR A 262 2.14 -2.15 1.09
N SER A 263 1.90 -0.83 1.05
CA SER A 263 0.65 -0.27 0.54
C SER A 263 0.48 -0.58 -0.95
N THR A 264 1.50 -0.31 -1.76
CA THR A 264 1.43 -0.55 -3.22
C THR A 264 1.35 -2.04 -3.56
N LEU A 265 1.97 -2.93 -2.75
CA LEU A 265 1.80 -4.37 -2.87
C LEU A 265 0.36 -4.81 -2.62
N GLN A 266 -0.26 -4.33 -1.53
CA GLN A 266 -1.64 -4.64 -1.18
C GLN A 266 -2.63 -4.14 -2.26
N GLN A 267 -2.39 -2.93 -2.79
CA GLN A 267 -3.19 -2.36 -3.88
C GLN A 267 -3.09 -3.22 -5.16
N ALA A 268 -1.89 -3.59 -5.57
CA ALA A 268 -1.67 -4.41 -6.76
C ALA A 268 -2.20 -5.85 -6.60
N ALA A 269 -2.07 -6.43 -5.41
CA ALA A 269 -2.59 -7.76 -5.11
C ALA A 269 -4.12 -7.79 -5.11
N SER A 270 -4.77 -6.73 -4.63
CA SER A 270 -6.24 -6.61 -4.67
C SER A 270 -6.77 -6.51 -6.10
N SER A 271 -6.21 -5.60 -6.90
CA SER A 271 -6.65 -5.35 -8.28
C SER A 271 -6.38 -6.55 -9.21
N ARG A 272 -5.19 -7.15 -9.14
CA ARG A 272 -4.77 -8.21 -10.07
C ARG A 272 -5.01 -9.63 -9.59
N LEU A 273 -4.83 -9.86 -8.30
CA LEU A 273 -4.86 -11.21 -7.74
C LEU A 273 -6.19 -11.53 -7.05
N GLY A 274 -6.98 -10.49 -6.74
CA GLY A 274 -8.19 -10.60 -5.94
C GLY A 274 -7.91 -10.89 -4.46
N PHE A 275 -6.70 -10.58 -3.98
CA PHE A 275 -6.33 -10.80 -2.59
C PHE A 275 -6.75 -9.63 -1.71
N GLY A 276 -7.42 -9.91 -0.58
CA GLY A 276 -7.58 -8.93 0.49
C GLY A 276 -6.24 -8.62 1.16
N ALA A 277 -6.18 -7.56 1.96
CA ALA A 277 -4.97 -7.09 2.63
C ALA A 277 -4.37 -8.18 3.55
N THR A 278 -5.21 -8.83 4.36
CA THR A 278 -4.81 -9.92 5.28
C THR A 278 -4.17 -11.09 4.51
N ARG A 279 -4.82 -11.57 3.44
CA ARG A 279 -4.31 -12.67 2.62
C ARG A 279 -2.98 -12.30 1.96
N THR A 280 -2.88 -11.09 1.42
CA THR A 280 -1.64 -10.59 0.80
C THR A 280 -0.48 -10.64 1.80
N MET A 281 -0.67 -10.14 3.02
CA MET A 281 0.37 -10.14 4.05
C MET A 281 0.72 -11.54 4.55
N GLN A 282 -0.25 -12.45 4.67
CA GLN A 282 0.02 -13.85 5.03
C GLN A 282 0.86 -14.58 3.97
N VAL A 283 0.58 -14.36 2.68
CA VAL A 283 1.36 -14.95 1.59
C VAL A 283 2.75 -14.34 1.55
N ALA A 284 2.87 -13.01 1.69
CA ALA A 284 4.15 -12.32 1.74
C ALA A 284 5.02 -12.77 2.93
N GLN A 285 4.44 -12.93 4.13
CA GLN A 285 5.15 -13.47 5.29
C GLN A 285 5.77 -14.84 4.98
N ARG A 286 5.00 -15.75 4.36
CA ARG A 286 5.51 -17.09 4.00
C ARG A 286 6.64 -17.02 2.97
N LEU A 287 6.56 -16.10 2.00
CA LEU A 287 7.63 -15.87 1.03
C LEU A 287 8.89 -15.30 1.69
N TYR A 288 8.75 -14.45 2.71
CA TYR A 288 9.87 -13.87 3.46
C TYR A 288 10.54 -14.88 4.42
N GLU A 289 9.76 -15.60 5.24
CA GLU A 289 10.27 -16.54 6.26
C GLU A 289 10.96 -17.78 5.68
N GLY A 290 10.55 -18.14 4.47
CA GLY A 290 11.22 -19.13 3.64
C GLY A 290 10.31 -20.22 3.13
N VAL A 291 10.63 -20.67 1.91
CA VAL A 291 10.01 -21.80 1.22
C VAL A 291 11.09 -22.80 0.82
N ASP A 292 10.73 -24.07 0.67
CA ASP A 292 11.66 -25.11 0.22
C ASP A 292 11.81 -25.07 -1.30
N VAL A 293 12.97 -24.63 -1.78
CA VAL A 293 13.32 -24.53 -3.19
C VAL A 293 14.48 -25.48 -3.44
N GLY A 294 14.18 -26.64 -4.03
CA GLY A 294 15.21 -27.62 -4.40
C GLY A 294 16.02 -28.19 -3.22
N GLY A 295 15.42 -28.31 -2.02
CA GLY A 295 16.09 -28.81 -0.82
C GLY A 295 16.75 -27.73 0.05
N GLU A 296 16.80 -26.49 -0.43
CA GLU A 296 17.20 -25.32 0.34
C GLU A 296 15.95 -24.57 0.84
N THR A 297 15.86 -24.30 2.14
CA THR A 297 14.85 -23.36 2.65
C THR A 297 15.41 -21.95 2.56
N ALA A 298 14.75 -21.07 1.82
CA ALA A 298 15.23 -19.71 1.60
C ALA A 298 14.07 -18.71 1.54
N GLY A 299 14.27 -17.51 2.11
CA GLY A 299 13.38 -16.38 1.91
C GLY A 299 13.46 -15.90 0.47
N LEU A 300 12.32 -15.80 -0.22
CA LEU A 300 12.24 -15.39 -1.63
C LEU A 300 12.05 -13.89 -1.80
N ILE A 301 11.53 -13.19 -0.80
CA ILE A 301 11.35 -11.74 -0.84
C ILE A 301 12.00 -11.07 0.37
N THR A 302 12.30 -9.79 0.23
CA THR A 302 12.65 -8.91 1.35
C THR A 302 11.46 -8.69 2.28
N TYR A 303 11.72 -8.09 3.44
CA TYR A 303 10.72 -7.82 4.46
C TYR A 303 9.52 -7.03 3.90
N MET A 304 8.31 -7.54 4.13
CA MET A 304 7.09 -7.07 3.47
C MET A 304 6.37 -5.93 4.20
N ARG A 305 6.85 -5.49 5.36
CA ARG A 305 6.35 -4.32 6.08
C ARG A 305 7.36 -3.19 5.95
N THR A 306 7.17 -2.38 4.93
CA THR A 306 8.11 -1.35 4.49
C THR A 306 7.35 -0.25 3.76
N ASP A 307 7.71 0.98 4.06
CA ASP A 307 7.38 2.19 3.30
C ASP A 307 8.53 2.60 2.35
N GLY A 308 9.64 1.85 2.38
CA GLY A 308 10.80 2.06 1.55
C GLY A 308 10.60 1.66 0.10
N VAL A 309 11.21 2.43 -0.80
CA VAL A 309 11.19 2.22 -2.25
C VAL A 309 12.59 1.93 -2.81
N GLN A 310 13.61 2.01 -1.96
CA GLN A 310 15.00 1.78 -2.30
C GLN A 310 15.28 0.28 -2.44
N MET A 311 16.21 -0.07 -3.32
CA MET A 311 16.86 -1.38 -3.33
C MET A 311 18.34 -1.20 -3.00
N ALA A 312 18.92 -2.19 -2.33
CA ALA A 312 20.34 -2.23 -2.04
C ALA A 312 21.16 -2.24 -3.36
N PRO A 313 22.37 -1.65 -3.39
CA PRO A 313 23.18 -1.56 -4.62
C PRO A 313 23.44 -2.89 -5.32
N GLU A 314 23.60 -3.96 -4.55
CA GLU A 314 23.85 -5.32 -5.00
C GLU A 314 22.59 -5.89 -5.68
N ALA A 315 21.42 -5.58 -5.14
CA ALA A 315 20.13 -5.96 -5.72
C ALA A 315 19.83 -5.20 -7.01
N ILE A 316 20.17 -3.91 -7.09
CA ILE A 316 20.10 -3.14 -8.34
C ILE A 316 20.99 -3.78 -9.40
N SER A 317 22.22 -4.14 -9.04
CA SER A 317 23.17 -4.78 -9.95
C SER A 317 22.65 -6.13 -10.46
N ALA A 318 22.11 -6.97 -9.56
CA ALA A 318 21.51 -8.24 -9.92
C ALA A 318 20.27 -8.08 -10.82
N ALA A 319 19.38 -7.14 -10.53
CA ALA A 319 18.22 -6.85 -11.38
C ALA A 319 18.64 -6.42 -12.80
N ARG A 320 19.67 -5.57 -12.91
CA ARG A 320 20.23 -5.13 -14.20
C ARG A 320 20.81 -6.28 -15.01
N GLU A 321 21.55 -7.18 -14.36
CA GLU A 321 22.07 -8.39 -15.02
C GLU A 321 20.92 -9.29 -15.53
N THR A 322 19.89 -9.50 -14.71
CA THR A 322 18.70 -10.27 -15.10
C THR A 322 17.94 -9.60 -16.25
N ILE A 323 17.84 -8.27 -16.28
CA ILE A 323 17.23 -7.55 -17.41
C ILE A 323 17.98 -7.83 -18.72
N GLY A 324 19.31 -7.74 -18.70
CA GLY A 324 20.14 -8.04 -19.88
C GLY A 324 19.94 -9.48 -20.38
N LYS A 325 19.84 -10.46 -19.48
CA LYS A 325 19.65 -11.88 -19.82
C LYS A 325 18.24 -12.21 -20.32
N GLU A 326 17.21 -11.71 -19.64
CA GLU A 326 15.81 -12.12 -19.88
C GLU A 326 15.11 -11.24 -20.93
N PHE A 327 15.49 -9.97 -21.06
CA PHE A 327 14.82 -9.00 -21.95
C PHE A 327 15.74 -8.47 -23.05
N GLY A 328 17.05 -8.41 -22.81
CA GLY A 328 18.06 -7.90 -23.73
C GLY A 328 18.44 -6.43 -23.50
N ASP A 329 19.59 -6.03 -24.05
CA ASP A 329 20.26 -4.77 -23.74
C ASP A 329 19.42 -3.52 -23.98
N LYS A 330 18.52 -3.53 -24.97
CA LYS A 330 17.63 -2.38 -25.27
C LYS A 330 16.70 -2.02 -24.10
N TYR A 331 16.41 -2.98 -23.20
CA TYR A 331 15.57 -2.75 -22.03
C TYR A 331 16.36 -2.27 -20.81
N LEU A 332 17.69 -2.34 -20.84
CA LEU A 332 18.55 -1.94 -19.75
C LEU A 332 18.90 -0.44 -19.85
N PRO A 333 18.60 0.38 -18.84
CA PRO A 333 19.06 1.76 -18.80
C PRO A 333 20.58 1.85 -18.67
N GLU A 334 21.16 2.88 -19.30
CA GLU A 334 22.60 3.17 -19.21
C GLU A 334 23.05 3.31 -17.74
N LYS A 335 22.25 4.01 -16.92
CA LYS A 335 22.50 4.22 -15.49
C LYS A 335 21.45 3.53 -14.62
N PRO A 336 21.82 3.05 -13.41
CA PRO A 336 20.86 2.49 -12.46
C PRO A 336 19.78 3.51 -12.08
N ARG A 337 18.55 3.02 -11.85
CA ARG A 337 17.44 3.86 -11.38
C ARG A 337 17.39 3.82 -9.87
N HIS A 338 17.55 4.99 -9.25
CA HIS A 338 17.40 5.15 -7.80
C HIS A 338 16.06 5.80 -7.49
N TYR A 339 15.29 5.16 -6.61
CA TYR A 339 14.04 5.69 -6.09
C TYR A 339 14.26 6.19 -4.68
N SER A 340 13.62 7.30 -4.33
CA SER A 340 13.60 7.80 -2.97
C SER A 340 12.21 8.35 -2.67
N THR A 341 11.75 8.13 -1.45
CA THR A 341 10.62 8.85 -0.87
C THR A 341 11.17 9.98 -0.01
N LYS A 342 10.36 11.01 0.26
CA LYS A 342 10.62 11.93 1.37
C LYS A 342 10.33 11.17 2.68
N ALA A 343 11.17 10.21 3.04
CA ALA A 343 11.03 9.49 4.30
C ALA A 343 11.25 10.47 5.46
N LYS A 344 10.30 10.53 6.42
CA LYS A 344 10.43 11.37 7.63
C LYS A 344 11.27 10.68 8.73
N ASN A 345 11.38 9.35 8.69
CA ASN A 345 12.13 8.52 9.62
C ASN A 345 13.24 7.76 8.86
N ALA A 346 14.50 8.02 9.22
CA ALA A 346 15.67 7.43 8.56
C ALA A 346 16.13 6.13 9.22
N GLN A 347 15.64 5.82 10.43
CA GLN A 347 15.99 4.61 11.18
C GLN A 347 15.15 3.41 10.75
N GLU A 348 13.88 3.63 10.36
CA GLU A 348 13.01 2.65 9.70
C GLU A 348 13.19 2.66 8.16
N ALA A 349 14.35 3.07 7.64
CA ALA A 349 14.65 3.06 6.20
C ALA A 349 14.79 1.62 5.69
N HIS A 350 13.65 0.97 5.54
CA HIS A 350 13.52 -0.38 5.05
C HIS A 350 13.80 -0.43 3.56
N GLU A 351 14.32 -1.57 3.12
CA GLU A 351 14.37 -1.87 1.70
C GLU A 351 12.96 -2.08 1.15
N ALA A 352 12.75 -1.81 -0.13
CA ALA A 352 11.51 -2.15 -0.81
C ALA A 352 11.26 -3.66 -0.86
N ILE A 353 10.01 -4.04 -1.12
CA ILE A 353 9.60 -5.43 -1.32
C ILE A 353 10.03 -5.87 -2.73
N ARG A 354 11.01 -6.77 -2.78
CA ARG A 354 11.62 -7.31 -4.00
C ARG A 354 12.05 -8.77 -3.81
N PRO A 355 12.40 -9.50 -4.88
CA PRO A 355 13.06 -10.79 -4.75
C PRO A 355 14.39 -10.66 -4.00
N THR A 356 14.72 -11.65 -3.18
CA THR A 356 16.05 -11.75 -2.53
C THR A 356 17.16 -12.09 -3.54
N ASP A 357 16.80 -12.82 -4.61
CA ASP A 357 17.66 -13.23 -5.71
C ASP A 357 16.88 -13.15 -7.04
N PHE A 358 17.33 -12.29 -7.95
CA PHE A 358 16.66 -12.07 -9.24
C PHE A 358 16.83 -13.21 -10.25
N SER A 359 17.84 -14.08 -10.08
CA SER A 359 18.01 -15.26 -10.93
C SER A 359 16.95 -16.34 -10.70
N ARG A 360 16.25 -16.29 -9.56
CA ARG A 360 15.08 -17.13 -9.26
C ARG A 360 13.87 -16.58 -10.00
N THR A 361 13.84 -16.77 -11.32
CA THR A 361 12.73 -16.33 -12.16
C THR A 361 11.41 -16.97 -11.68
N PRO A 362 10.25 -16.35 -11.93
CA PRO A 362 8.97 -16.94 -11.59
C PRO A 362 8.84 -18.38 -12.13
N ALA A 363 9.27 -18.60 -13.38
CA ALA A 363 9.27 -19.92 -14.00
C ALA A 363 10.12 -20.94 -13.22
N SER A 364 11.30 -20.57 -12.73
CA SER A 364 12.20 -21.49 -12.02
C SER A 364 11.67 -21.91 -10.65
N VAL A 365 10.91 -21.04 -9.97
CA VAL A 365 10.36 -21.34 -8.63
C VAL A 365 8.95 -21.92 -8.65
N ARG A 366 8.28 -21.96 -9.82
CA ARG A 366 6.86 -22.35 -9.95
C ARG A 366 6.53 -23.69 -9.28
N ALA A 367 7.41 -24.68 -9.43
CA ALA A 367 7.22 -26.04 -8.91
C ALA A 367 7.32 -26.13 -7.36
N HIS A 368 7.86 -25.09 -6.72
CA HIS A 368 8.13 -25.04 -5.29
C HIS A 368 7.11 -24.20 -4.51
N LEU A 369 6.22 -23.50 -5.22
CA LEU A 369 5.28 -22.55 -4.64
C LEU A 369 3.84 -23.03 -4.82
N ASP A 370 3.02 -22.81 -3.78
CA ASP A 370 1.58 -22.85 -3.94
C ASP A 370 1.10 -21.75 -4.91
N ASN A 371 -0.14 -21.86 -5.39
CA ASN A 371 -0.65 -20.94 -6.40
C ASN A 371 -0.66 -19.48 -5.94
N ASP A 372 -0.95 -19.22 -4.66
CA ASP A 372 -1.00 -17.85 -4.15
C ASP A 372 0.40 -17.27 -3.97
N GLN A 373 1.32 -18.07 -3.44
CA GLN A 373 2.73 -17.75 -3.31
C GLN A 373 3.35 -17.43 -4.67
N TYR A 374 3.10 -18.28 -5.68
CA TYR A 374 3.60 -18.07 -7.04
C TYR A 374 3.09 -16.75 -7.62
N ARG A 375 1.77 -16.51 -7.57
CA ARG A 375 1.16 -15.29 -8.15
C ARG A 375 1.66 -14.01 -7.48
N LEU A 376 1.83 -14.04 -6.15
CA LEU A 376 2.36 -12.89 -5.42
C LEU A 376 3.85 -12.68 -5.72
N TYR A 377 4.65 -13.76 -5.71
CA TYR A 377 6.07 -13.70 -6.04
C TYR A 377 6.32 -13.20 -7.47
N GLU A 378 5.59 -13.73 -8.45
CA GLU A 378 5.67 -13.29 -9.85
C GLU A 378 5.40 -11.79 -9.97
N MET A 379 4.38 -11.29 -9.29
CA MET A 379 4.04 -9.87 -9.29
C MET A 379 5.16 -9.02 -8.68
N ILE A 380 5.71 -9.44 -7.53
CA ILE A 380 6.83 -8.77 -6.86
C ILE A 380 8.08 -8.75 -7.75
N TRP A 381 8.42 -9.90 -8.35
CA TRP A 381 9.56 -10.03 -9.24
C TRP A 381 9.44 -9.12 -10.46
N LYS A 382 8.29 -9.15 -11.14
CA LYS A 382 8.05 -8.32 -12.34
C LYS A 382 8.09 -6.83 -12.01
N ARG A 383 7.51 -6.41 -10.87
CA ARG A 383 7.54 -5.01 -10.44
C ARG A 383 8.95 -4.53 -10.15
N ALA A 384 9.75 -5.32 -9.43
CA ALA A 384 11.12 -4.98 -9.10
C ALA A 384 12.02 -4.92 -10.34
N ILE A 385 11.90 -5.88 -11.27
CA ILE A 385 12.60 -5.85 -12.57
C ILE A 385 12.20 -4.62 -13.38
N ALA A 386 10.88 -4.38 -13.55
CA ALA A 386 10.38 -3.24 -14.31
C ALA A 386 10.90 -1.90 -13.76
N SER A 387 11.06 -1.76 -12.44
CA SER A 387 11.62 -0.55 -11.80
C SER A 387 13.03 -0.20 -12.30
N GLN A 388 13.80 -1.17 -12.79
CA GLN A 388 15.16 -0.98 -13.29
C GLN A 388 15.27 -1.00 -14.82
N MET A 389 14.14 -1.04 -15.54
CA MET A 389 14.11 -1.06 -17.02
C MET A 389 14.02 0.34 -17.63
N ASN A 390 14.25 0.44 -18.94
CA ASN A 390 14.05 1.66 -19.71
C ASN A 390 12.58 2.11 -19.70
N ALA A 391 12.37 3.42 -19.86
CA ALA A 391 11.03 3.98 -20.00
C ALA A 391 10.35 3.44 -21.26
N ALA A 392 9.02 3.33 -21.24
CA ALA A 392 8.28 3.13 -22.46
C ALA A 392 8.27 4.44 -23.26
N GLU A 393 8.52 4.35 -24.55
CA GLU A 393 8.45 5.47 -25.49
C GLU A 393 7.15 5.37 -26.28
N LEU A 394 6.36 6.43 -26.16
CA LEU A 394 5.03 6.56 -26.73
C LEU A 394 5.07 7.71 -27.73
N GLU A 395 4.23 7.63 -28.74
CA GLU A 395 3.92 8.76 -29.61
C GLU A 395 2.43 9.05 -29.48
N ARG A 396 2.10 10.25 -29.01
CA ARG A 396 0.72 10.72 -28.88
C ARG A 396 0.40 11.58 -30.08
N THR A 397 -0.67 11.24 -30.78
CA THR A 397 -1.17 11.99 -31.93
C THR A 397 -2.48 12.65 -31.54
N ALA A 398 -2.56 13.97 -31.70
CA ALA A 398 -3.80 14.72 -31.62
C ALA A 398 -4.15 15.26 -33.01
N VAL A 399 -5.38 15.01 -33.45
CA VAL A 399 -5.90 15.48 -34.74
C VAL A 399 -7.05 16.43 -34.45
N ASP A 400 -6.95 17.67 -34.90
CA ASP A 400 -8.03 18.65 -34.84
C ASP A 400 -8.75 18.75 -36.17
N ILE A 401 -10.06 18.70 -36.13
CA ILE A 401 -10.96 18.71 -37.28
C ILE A 401 -11.87 19.92 -37.13
N ILE A 402 -11.88 20.80 -38.12
CA ILE A 402 -12.82 21.90 -38.20
C ILE A 402 -14.04 21.42 -38.99
N ALA A 403 -15.21 21.55 -38.37
CA ALA A 403 -16.50 21.40 -39.01
C ALA A 403 -17.08 22.78 -39.32
N SER A 404 -17.53 22.99 -40.54
CA SER A 404 -18.17 24.24 -40.97
C SER A 404 -19.47 23.94 -41.71
N GLY A 405 -20.58 24.49 -41.22
CA GLY A 405 -21.91 24.23 -41.76
C GLY A 405 -22.98 25.09 -41.11
N ALA A 406 -24.05 25.41 -41.85
CA ALA A 406 -25.19 26.21 -41.36
C ALA A 406 -24.82 27.55 -40.68
N GLY A 407 -23.73 28.19 -41.13
CA GLY A 407 -23.24 29.46 -40.57
C GLY A 407 -22.57 29.35 -39.20
N LYS A 408 -22.31 28.13 -38.71
CA LYS A 408 -21.61 27.85 -37.45
C LYS A 408 -20.33 27.06 -37.70
N THR A 409 -19.43 27.10 -36.73
CA THR A 409 -18.17 26.36 -36.73
C THR A 409 -18.05 25.49 -35.49
N ALA A 410 -17.51 24.28 -35.63
CA ALA A 410 -17.17 23.41 -34.52
C ALA A 410 -15.78 22.82 -34.69
N GLU A 411 -15.16 22.42 -33.58
CA GLU A 411 -13.88 21.73 -33.56
C GLU A 411 -14.08 20.37 -32.90
N LEU A 412 -13.62 19.32 -33.56
CA LEU A 412 -13.55 17.96 -33.02
C LEU A 412 -12.10 17.53 -32.90
N ARG A 413 -11.80 16.71 -31.90
CA ARG A 413 -10.46 16.16 -31.68
C ARG A 413 -10.48 14.64 -31.62
N ALA A 414 -9.61 14.02 -32.40
CA ALA A 414 -9.25 12.62 -32.25
C ALA A 414 -7.91 12.52 -31.52
N ASN A 415 -7.81 11.62 -30.55
CA ASN A 415 -6.55 11.32 -29.89
C ASN A 415 -6.16 9.87 -30.18
N GLY A 416 -4.87 9.64 -30.37
CA GLY A 416 -4.32 8.30 -30.48
C GLY A 416 -2.96 8.19 -29.85
N GLN A 417 -2.57 6.96 -29.56
CA GLN A 417 -1.27 6.66 -28.99
C GLN A 417 -0.70 5.39 -29.63
N VAL A 418 0.60 5.41 -29.92
CA VAL A 418 1.34 4.23 -30.36
C VAL A 418 2.55 4.03 -29.46
N ILE A 419 2.76 2.79 -29.01
CA ILE A 419 3.98 2.40 -28.31
C ILE A 419 5.09 2.27 -29.36
N ARG A 420 6.08 3.17 -29.31
CA ARG A 420 7.30 3.10 -30.14
C ARG A 420 8.31 2.13 -29.54
N PHE A 421 8.39 2.10 -28.22
CA PHE A 421 9.17 1.15 -27.45
C PHE A 421 8.45 0.82 -26.15
N ASP A 422 8.24 -0.46 -25.87
CA ASP A 422 7.49 -0.94 -24.72
C ASP A 422 8.25 -0.81 -23.39
N GLY A 423 9.60 -0.81 -23.42
CA GLY A 423 10.41 -0.60 -22.23
C GLY A 423 9.98 -1.50 -21.06
N PHE A 424 9.82 -0.91 -19.88
CA PHE A 424 9.37 -1.63 -18.68
C PHE A 424 7.99 -2.31 -18.81
N LEU A 425 7.13 -1.89 -19.75
CA LEU A 425 5.81 -2.50 -19.96
C LEU A 425 5.91 -3.95 -20.44
N ALA A 426 7.05 -4.35 -21.03
CA ALA A 426 7.33 -5.74 -21.39
C ALA A 426 7.37 -6.67 -20.16
N ALA A 427 7.77 -6.14 -18.99
CA ALA A 427 7.80 -6.90 -17.74
C ALA A 427 6.55 -6.67 -16.87
N TYR A 428 6.08 -5.41 -16.80
CA TYR A 428 5.01 -5.03 -15.86
C TYR A 428 4.20 -3.82 -16.35
N THR A 429 2.91 -4.04 -16.59
CA THR A 429 1.91 -3.00 -16.88
C THR A 429 1.05 -2.75 -15.66
N GLU A 430 1.02 -1.57 -15.06
CA GLU A 430 0.03 -1.22 -14.02
C GLU A 430 -1.39 -1.45 -14.53
N SER A 431 -2.24 -2.09 -13.73
CA SER A 431 -3.69 -2.10 -14.00
C SER A 431 -4.14 -0.66 -14.08
N LYS A 432 -4.78 -0.27 -15.19
CA LYS A 432 -5.44 1.03 -15.28
C LYS A 432 -6.40 1.13 -14.09
N ASP A 433 -6.38 2.26 -13.38
CA ASP A 433 -7.43 2.57 -12.41
C ASP A 433 -8.78 2.43 -13.13
N GLU A 434 -9.78 1.85 -12.48
CA GLU A 434 -11.14 1.66 -13.05
C GLU A 434 -11.73 3.01 -13.53
N ASP A 435 -11.22 4.13 -13.02
CA ASP A 435 -11.61 5.51 -13.35
C ASP A 435 -10.88 6.12 -14.57
N ALA A 436 -9.89 5.45 -15.14
CA ALA A 436 -9.11 5.95 -16.30
C ALA A 436 -9.79 5.65 -17.65
N GLN A 437 -11.10 5.90 -17.76
CA GLN A 437 -11.89 5.68 -18.99
C GLN A 437 -11.59 6.70 -20.11
N ASP A 438 -10.76 7.71 -19.86
CA ASP A 438 -10.57 8.84 -20.80
C ASP A 438 -9.31 8.73 -21.70
N GLU A 439 -8.49 7.68 -21.60
CA GLU A 439 -7.42 7.43 -22.59
C GLU A 439 -7.97 6.57 -23.74
N GLU A 440 -8.38 7.22 -24.84
CA GLU A 440 -8.53 6.58 -26.16
C GLU A 440 -7.14 6.06 -26.62
N ASP A 441 -6.79 4.86 -26.16
CA ASP A 441 -5.56 4.12 -26.47
C ASP A 441 -5.51 3.57 -27.91
N GLY A 442 -6.35 4.11 -28.79
CA GLY A 442 -6.43 3.68 -30.18
C GLY A 442 -5.25 4.17 -31.00
N ARG A 443 -4.76 3.32 -31.92
CA ARG A 443 -3.91 3.79 -33.00
C ARG A 443 -4.78 4.53 -34.01
N LEU A 444 -4.48 5.81 -34.26
CA LEU A 444 -5.10 6.53 -35.37
C LEU A 444 -4.52 6.06 -36.73
N PRO A 445 -5.32 6.06 -37.81
CA PRO A 445 -4.82 5.82 -39.17
C PRO A 445 -3.89 6.96 -39.64
N ASP A 446 -3.30 6.82 -40.82
CA ASP A 446 -2.57 7.94 -41.45
C ASP A 446 -3.58 9.06 -41.72
N ILE A 447 -3.40 10.22 -41.07
CA ILE A 447 -4.24 11.42 -41.19
C ILE A 447 -3.32 12.60 -41.48
N ARG A 448 -3.69 13.46 -42.44
CA ARG A 448 -2.85 14.57 -42.90
C ARG A 448 -3.54 15.91 -42.68
N SER A 449 -2.78 16.90 -42.21
CA SER A 449 -3.28 18.27 -42.11
C SER A 449 -3.72 18.80 -43.48
N GLY A 450 -4.86 19.48 -43.49
CA GLY A 450 -5.46 20.09 -44.67
C GLY A 450 -6.32 19.16 -45.52
N GLU A 451 -6.39 17.86 -45.22
CA GLU A 451 -7.25 16.92 -45.96
C GLU A 451 -8.71 17.01 -45.49
N ASP A 452 -9.64 16.81 -46.43
CA ASP A 452 -11.05 16.67 -46.13
C ASP A 452 -11.33 15.23 -45.67
N VAL A 453 -12.21 15.09 -44.68
CA VAL A 453 -12.60 13.79 -44.12
C VAL A 453 -14.10 13.62 -44.21
N ASP A 454 -14.54 12.42 -44.61
CA ASP A 454 -15.95 12.12 -44.79
C ASP A 454 -16.57 11.74 -43.45
N ARG A 455 -17.69 12.35 -43.11
CA ARG A 455 -18.47 12.01 -41.92
C ARG A 455 -19.24 10.71 -42.18
N GLN A 456 -18.93 9.67 -41.41
CA GLN A 456 -19.66 8.40 -41.43
C GLN A 456 -20.88 8.44 -40.49
N SER A 457 -20.69 8.93 -39.26
CA SER A 457 -21.77 9.11 -38.27
C SER A 457 -21.48 10.29 -37.35
N ILE A 458 -22.53 10.86 -36.78
CA ILE A 458 -22.45 11.74 -35.60
C ILE A 458 -23.34 11.10 -34.54
N ASP A 459 -22.70 10.76 -33.43
CA ASP A 459 -23.30 10.02 -32.34
C ASP A 459 -23.44 10.94 -31.13
N VAL A 460 -24.68 11.03 -30.63
CA VAL A 460 -25.01 11.74 -29.40
C VAL A 460 -25.32 10.68 -28.35
N SER A 461 -24.53 10.67 -27.29
CA SER A 461 -24.69 9.75 -26.18
C SER A 461 -25.08 10.50 -24.92
N GLU A 462 -26.19 10.10 -24.31
CA GLU A 462 -26.58 10.57 -22.99
C GLU A 462 -25.77 9.81 -21.94
N HIS A 463 -25.22 10.57 -21.00
CA HIS A 463 -24.49 10.08 -19.85
C HIS A 463 -25.05 10.73 -18.60
N SER A 464 -24.70 10.16 -17.45
CA SER A 464 -24.98 10.76 -16.17
C SER A 464 -23.74 10.74 -15.30
N THR A 465 -23.56 11.80 -14.51
CA THR A 465 -22.50 11.82 -13.52
C THR A 465 -22.70 10.67 -12.53
N GLU A 466 -21.63 10.03 -12.11
CA GLU A 466 -21.68 8.96 -11.11
C GLU A 466 -21.18 9.47 -9.76
N PRO A 467 -21.73 8.98 -8.64
CA PRO A 467 -21.17 9.27 -7.33
C PRO A 467 -19.74 8.70 -7.23
N PRO A 468 -18.90 9.23 -6.32
CA PRO A 468 -17.58 8.67 -6.10
C PRO A 468 -17.67 7.17 -5.73
N PRO A 469 -16.78 6.31 -6.27
CA PRO A 469 -16.89 4.88 -6.03
C PRO A 469 -16.66 4.55 -4.56
N ARG A 470 -17.38 3.55 -4.04
CA ARG A 470 -17.08 2.98 -2.71
C ARG A 470 -15.62 2.53 -2.64
N TYR A 471 -15.04 2.64 -1.46
CA TYR A 471 -13.69 2.12 -1.23
C TYR A 471 -13.69 0.58 -1.36
N SER A 472 -12.73 0.03 -2.10
CA SER A 472 -12.20 -1.31 -1.83
C SER A 472 -11.16 -1.25 -0.71
N GLU A 473 -10.74 -2.41 -0.18
CA GLU A 473 -9.60 -2.49 0.76
C GLU A 473 -8.38 -1.73 0.23
N ALA A 474 -8.02 -1.93 -1.04
CA ALA A 474 -6.90 -1.27 -1.69
C ALA A 474 -7.04 0.26 -1.72
N SER A 475 -8.19 0.77 -2.17
CA SER A 475 -8.39 2.21 -2.25
C SER A 475 -8.51 2.87 -0.86
N LEU A 476 -8.98 2.14 0.16
CA LEU A 476 -8.97 2.65 1.53
C LEU A 476 -7.54 2.74 2.06
N ILE A 477 -6.71 1.70 1.84
CA ILE A 477 -5.30 1.70 2.24
C ILE A 477 -4.55 2.85 1.56
N LYS A 478 -4.75 3.03 0.25
CA LYS A 478 -4.20 4.17 -0.51
C LYS A 478 -4.60 5.50 0.14
N LYS A 479 -5.89 5.66 0.47
CA LYS A 479 -6.39 6.89 1.08
C LYS A 479 -5.83 7.11 2.49
N MET A 480 -5.70 6.05 3.29
CA MET A 480 -5.09 6.10 4.62
C MET A 480 -3.61 6.51 4.53
N GLU A 481 -2.85 5.95 3.58
CA GLU A 481 -1.45 6.33 3.32
C GLU A 481 -1.33 7.79 2.88
N GLU A 482 -2.15 8.26 1.94
CA GLU A 482 -2.18 9.66 1.48
C GLU A 482 -2.44 10.65 2.63
N LEU A 483 -3.28 10.26 3.59
CA LEU A 483 -3.61 11.06 4.76
C LEU A 483 -2.63 10.86 5.94
N GLY A 484 -1.61 10.01 5.81
CA GLY A 484 -0.66 9.71 6.89
C GLY A 484 -1.26 8.90 8.05
N ILE A 485 -2.43 8.27 7.83
CA ILE A 485 -3.15 7.47 8.82
C ILE A 485 -2.72 6.00 8.71
N GLY A 486 -2.26 5.44 9.83
CA GLY A 486 -1.75 4.06 9.86
C GLY A 486 -0.37 3.91 9.22
N ARG A 487 0.19 2.71 9.32
CA ARG A 487 1.53 2.34 8.86
C ARG A 487 1.48 0.94 8.21
N PRO A 488 2.53 0.50 7.49
CA PRO A 488 2.63 -0.85 6.92
C PRO A 488 2.17 -1.99 7.84
N SER A 489 2.46 -1.87 9.14
CA SER A 489 2.07 -2.86 10.15
C SER A 489 0.59 -2.81 10.58
N THR A 490 -0.14 -1.73 10.30
CA THR A 490 -1.49 -1.51 10.82
C THR A 490 -2.60 -1.56 9.77
N TYR A 491 -2.30 -1.45 8.47
CA TYR A 491 -3.32 -1.41 7.40
C TYR A 491 -4.27 -2.63 7.43
N ALA A 492 -3.71 -3.83 7.28
CA ALA A 492 -4.50 -5.06 7.26
C ALA A 492 -5.23 -5.32 8.60
N ALA A 493 -4.55 -5.05 9.72
CA ALA A 493 -5.13 -5.22 11.06
C ALA A 493 -6.32 -4.27 11.30
N THR A 494 -6.25 -3.04 10.81
CA THR A 494 -7.33 -2.06 10.91
C THR A 494 -8.54 -2.53 10.12
N LEU A 495 -8.36 -2.92 8.85
CA LEU A 495 -9.42 -3.47 8.00
C LEU A 495 -10.09 -4.71 8.60
N GLN A 496 -9.28 -5.63 9.14
CA GLN A 496 -9.80 -6.83 9.82
C GLN A 496 -10.63 -6.45 11.04
N THR A 497 -10.14 -5.50 11.84
CA THR A 497 -10.83 -5.03 13.05
C THR A 497 -12.18 -4.40 12.73
N LEU A 498 -12.29 -3.63 11.64
CA LEU A 498 -13.57 -3.04 11.22
C LEU A 498 -14.59 -4.11 10.81
N GLN A 499 -14.14 -5.18 10.15
CA GLN A 499 -14.99 -6.31 9.76
C GLN A 499 -15.41 -7.15 10.96
N ASP A 500 -14.47 -7.53 11.84
CA ASP A 500 -14.74 -8.36 13.02
C ASP A 500 -15.74 -7.70 14.01
N ARG A 501 -15.89 -6.38 13.91
CA ARG A 501 -16.80 -5.58 14.74
C ARG A 501 -18.15 -5.30 14.08
N ASP A 502 -18.38 -5.83 12.89
CA ASP A 502 -19.57 -5.57 12.07
C ASP A 502 -19.76 -4.07 11.76
N TYR A 503 -18.68 -3.29 11.71
CA TYR A 503 -18.75 -1.88 11.34
C TYR A 503 -18.77 -1.68 9.83
N VAL A 504 -18.05 -2.54 9.11
CA VAL A 504 -18.07 -2.60 7.64
C VAL A 504 -18.28 -4.04 7.19
N THR A 505 -18.96 -4.21 6.07
CA THR A 505 -19.04 -5.47 5.34
C THR A 505 -18.36 -5.32 3.99
N ILE A 506 -17.85 -6.42 3.45
CA ILE A 506 -17.30 -6.47 2.10
C ILE A 506 -18.34 -7.10 1.20
N ASP A 507 -18.88 -6.33 0.27
CA ASP A 507 -19.73 -6.83 -0.81
C ASP A 507 -19.09 -6.50 -2.16
N LYS A 508 -18.93 -7.51 -3.03
CA LYS A 508 -18.28 -7.37 -4.34
C LYS A 508 -16.97 -6.56 -4.31
N ARG A 509 -16.14 -6.78 -3.28
CA ARG A 509 -14.86 -6.08 -3.00
C ARG A 509 -14.99 -4.59 -2.65
N LYS A 510 -16.20 -4.10 -2.38
CA LYS A 510 -16.45 -2.74 -1.89
C LYS A 510 -16.80 -2.81 -0.39
N LEU A 511 -16.26 -1.87 0.37
CA LEU A 511 -16.53 -1.68 1.79
C LEU A 511 -17.85 -0.92 1.92
N ILE A 512 -18.81 -1.52 2.63
CA ILE A 512 -20.11 -0.90 2.91
C ILE A 512 -20.20 -0.71 4.43
N PRO A 513 -20.45 0.52 4.92
CA PRO A 513 -20.58 0.75 6.34
C PRO A 513 -21.93 0.21 6.84
N GLY A 514 -21.89 -0.67 7.84
CA GLY A 514 -23.09 -1.15 8.52
C GLY A 514 -23.71 -0.06 9.40
N SER A 515 -24.98 -0.24 9.77
CA SER A 515 -25.70 0.74 10.60
C SER A 515 -24.98 1.04 11.91
N LYS A 516 -24.37 0.04 12.54
CA LYS A 516 -23.54 0.22 13.75
C LYS A 516 -22.36 1.15 13.50
N GLY A 517 -21.65 0.94 12.39
CA GLY A 517 -20.48 1.74 12.02
C GLY A 517 -20.85 3.21 11.79
N ARG A 518 -21.97 3.45 11.11
CA ARG A 518 -22.50 4.81 10.88
C ARG A 518 -22.89 5.51 12.18
N VAL A 519 -23.60 4.82 13.07
CA VAL A 519 -24.03 5.38 14.36
C VAL A 519 -22.82 5.69 15.26
N VAL A 520 -21.83 4.79 15.30
CA VAL A 520 -20.58 5.04 16.04
C VAL A 520 -19.83 6.23 15.46
N THR A 521 -19.72 6.32 14.12
CA THR A 521 -19.06 7.44 13.45
C THR A 521 -19.76 8.75 13.79
N ALA A 522 -21.08 8.83 13.60
CA ALA A 522 -21.85 10.03 13.92
C ALA A 522 -21.70 10.43 15.39
N PHE A 523 -21.74 9.47 16.32
CA PHE A 523 -21.52 9.76 17.74
C PHE A 523 -20.13 10.33 18.01
N LEU A 524 -19.08 9.74 17.44
CA LEU A 524 -17.72 10.22 17.63
C LEU A 524 -17.49 11.60 16.99
N GLU A 525 -18.09 11.87 15.83
CA GLU A 525 -18.01 13.19 15.19
C GLU A 525 -18.69 14.29 16.03
N ASN A 526 -19.83 13.97 16.66
CA ASN A 526 -20.58 14.96 17.45
C ASN A 526 -20.00 15.22 18.84
N PHE A 527 -19.38 14.22 19.47
CA PHE A 527 -18.92 14.32 20.87
C PHE A 527 -17.41 14.24 21.05
N PHE A 528 -16.66 13.78 20.05
CA PHE A 528 -15.21 13.54 20.11
C PHE A 528 -14.50 13.97 18.82
N SER A 529 -14.99 15.01 18.15
CA SER A 529 -14.54 15.47 16.82
C SER A 529 -13.02 15.47 16.66
N ARG A 530 -12.31 16.15 17.58
CA ARG A 530 -10.84 16.25 17.62
C ARG A 530 -10.15 14.89 17.53
N TYR A 531 -10.69 13.84 18.16
CA TYR A 531 -10.05 12.52 18.26
C TYR A 531 -10.40 11.59 17.08
N VAL A 532 -11.30 12.00 16.19
CA VAL A 532 -11.63 11.33 14.93
C VAL A 532 -11.34 12.18 13.69
N GLU A 533 -10.66 13.31 13.88
CA GLU A 533 -10.09 14.12 12.80
C GLU A 533 -8.89 13.42 12.16
N TYR A 534 -8.80 13.56 10.84
CA TYR A 534 -7.75 12.94 10.02
C TYR A 534 -6.38 13.48 10.43
N ASP A 535 -6.26 14.80 10.53
CA ASP A 535 -5.01 15.49 10.88
C ASP A 535 -4.53 15.16 12.30
N PHE A 536 -5.45 14.99 13.27
CA PHE A 536 -5.09 14.60 14.63
C PHE A 536 -4.46 13.19 14.66
N THR A 537 -5.07 12.24 13.96
CA THR A 537 -4.57 10.87 13.91
C THR A 537 -3.24 10.79 13.16
N ALA A 538 -3.11 11.51 12.05
CA ALA A 538 -1.88 11.63 11.29
C ALA A 538 -0.75 12.26 12.13
N GLY A 539 -1.03 13.37 12.82
CA GLY A 539 -0.07 14.05 13.68
C GLY A 539 0.39 13.18 14.85
N LEU A 540 -0.47 12.33 15.41
CA LEU A 540 -0.05 11.40 16.45
C LEU A 540 0.84 10.27 15.90
N GLU A 541 0.56 9.77 14.69
CA GLU A 541 1.47 8.82 14.05
C GLU A 541 2.82 9.47 13.72
N GLU A 542 2.86 10.73 13.32
CA GLU A 542 4.11 11.48 13.12
C GLU A 542 4.90 11.64 14.42
N LYS A 543 4.25 11.96 15.54
CA LYS A 543 4.93 11.97 16.85
C LYS A 543 5.49 10.61 17.24
N LEU A 544 4.80 9.51 16.90
CA LEU A 544 5.31 8.16 17.13
C LEU A 544 6.56 7.87 16.28
N ASP A 545 6.62 8.37 15.05
CA ASP A 545 7.79 8.26 14.19
C ASP A 545 8.96 9.14 14.71
N GLU A 546 8.66 10.32 15.27
CA GLU A 546 9.68 11.14 15.93
C GLU A 546 10.21 10.53 17.22
N ILE A 547 9.39 9.79 17.97
CA ILE A 547 9.86 8.99 19.11
C ILE A 547 10.79 7.88 18.63
N SER A 548 10.45 7.17 17.56
CA SER A 548 11.33 6.10 17.05
C SER A 548 12.64 6.65 16.51
N ASP A 549 12.68 7.88 15.98
CA ASP A 549 13.92 8.58 15.62
C ASP A 549 14.69 9.15 16.83
N GLY A 550 14.19 9.00 18.05
CA GLY A 550 14.78 9.57 19.27
C GLY A 550 14.67 11.09 19.37
N ARG A 551 13.81 11.74 18.57
CA ARG A 551 13.60 13.20 18.55
C ARG A 551 12.61 13.66 19.61
N LEU A 552 11.69 12.80 20.05
CA LEU A 552 10.72 13.08 21.10
C LEU A 552 10.78 12.04 22.22
N ALA A 553 10.60 12.51 23.47
CA ALA A 553 10.43 11.64 24.61
C ALA A 553 8.99 11.11 24.65
N TRP A 554 8.84 9.78 24.67
CA TRP A 554 7.55 9.13 24.54
C TRP A 554 6.55 9.48 25.66
N ARG A 555 7.04 9.65 26.90
CA ARG A 555 6.22 10.05 28.06
C ARG A 555 5.71 11.48 27.96
N ASP A 556 6.46 12.38 27.31
CA ASP A 556 6.03 13.77 27.13
C ASP A 556 4.85 13.83 26.15
N VAL A 557 4.95 13.05 25.06
CA VAL A 557 3.84 12.86 24.11
C VAL A 557 2.61 12.29 24.80
N LEU A 558 2.76 11.31 25.71
CA LEU A 558 1.65 10.76 26.48
C LEU A 558 1.05 11.77 27.47
N ARG A 559 1.88 12.57 28.16
CA ARG A 559 1.41 13.63 29.08
C ARG A 559 0.57 14.67 28.36
N ASP A 560 1.08 15.18 27.24
CA ASP A 560 0.36 16.17 26.44
C ASP A 560 -0.94 15.59 25.88
N PHE A 561 -0.90 14.37 25.35
CA PHE A 561 -2.10 13.68 24.88
C PHE A 561 -3.14 13.51 26.00
N TRP A 562 -2.74 12.98 27.17
CA TRP A 562 -3.64 12.63 28.25
C TRP A 562 -4.26 13.87 28.92
N ARG A 563 -3.48 14.94 29.10
CA ARG A 563 -3.98 16.23 29.59
C ARG A 563 -5.10 16.75 28.69
N ASP A 564 -4.86 16.76 27.39
CA ASP A 564 -5.83 17.27 26.43
C ASP A 564 -7.06 16.36 26.33
N PHE A 565 -6.85 15.04 26.37
CA PHE A 565 -7.89 14.01 26.25
C PHE A 565 -8.83 13.92 27.45
N THR A 566 -8.35 14.17 28.66
CA THR A 566 -9.20 14.16 29.87
C THR A 566 -9.90 15.48 30.13
N ALA A 567 -9.43 16.57 29.52
CA ALA A 567 -10.07 17.88 29.59
C ALA A 567 -11.23 18.05 28.59
N ALA A 568 -11.27 17.22 27.54
CA ALA A 568 -12.35 17.13 26.55
C ALA A 568 -13.48 16.23 27.06
#